data_AF-A0A9P5V3B5-F1
#
_entry.id   AF-A0A9P5V3B5-F1
#
_cell.length_a   1.000
_cell.length_b   1.000
_cell.length_c   1.000
_cell.angle_alpha   90.00
_cell.angle_beta   90.00
_cell.angle_gamma   90.00
#
_symmetry.space_group_name_H-M   'P 1'
#
loop_
_entity.id
_entity.type
_entity.pdbx_description
1 polymer ?
#
loop_
_entity_poly.entity_id
_entity_poly.type
_entity_poly.pdbx_seq_one_letter_code
_entity_poly.pdbx_strand_id
1 'polypeptide(L)'
;MMHTTSIAEPKNTVSKTEKVVAANNKSKTPVAQEREEDGTGVIGLDPWLEPYSGGLKHRYALYKAWREKIENEGGYEKFSRGYERFGFNVSKSGITYREWAPNAKEAFLFGDFNGWNNSSHPMTRDNYGVYEIFLPNKADGTPAIEHNSKLKITMIKPDGTRIDRLPAWIKRVTQDLSVSPTYDAIFWNPPKKYQWKNKAPPKPASLKVYEAHVGIATPEGRVGQFTEFTANVLPRIKKLGYNTIQLMAIMEHAYYASFGYQVTSFFAVSSRYGTPEELKELIDTAHGLGITVLLDVVHSHACKNVLDGLNNFDGSDHQYFHEGGKGRHDLWDSRLFNYNSHETMRFLLSNLRFYMEEYRFDGFRFDGVTSMMYLHHGIGYGFSGNYHEYFGDTVDLEAVVYLMLANDMLHKLYPESITIAEDVSGMPTLCRPVTEGGVGFDYRLSMAVPDMWIKLLKEKSDDEWDIGNIVFTLTNRRYKTIAFWLMDKEMYTHMSVLTELTPIIDRGLALHKMI
;
A
#
# COMPACT_ATOMS: atom_id res chain seq x y z
N MET A 1 -58.99 -45.68 -44.49
CA MET A 1 -59.27 -46.41 -43.22
C MET A 1 -59.23 -45.35 -42.13
N MET A 2 -60.32 -44.67 -41.74
CA MET A 2 -61.68 -45.17 -41.43
C MET A 2 -61.66 -46.32 -40.42
N HIS A 3 -61.94 -45.99 -39.16
CA HIS A 3 -63.16 -46.46 -38.50
C HIS A 3 -63.63 -45.45 -37.43
N THR A 4 -64.94 -45.21 -37.37
CA THR A 4 -65.66 -44.56 -36.26
C THR A 4 -65.96 -45.60 -35.16
N THR A 5 -66.58 -45.37 -34.00
CA THR A 5 -67.48 -44.30 -33.46
C THR A 5 -67.29 -44.28 -31.90
N SER A 6 -68.09 -43.72 -30.96
CA SER A 6 -69.45 -43.15 -30.93
C SER A 6 -69.70 -42.21 -29.73
N ILE A 7 -70.30 -41.04 -30.00
CA ILE A 7 -71.54 -40.45 -29.41
C ILE A 7 -71.75 -40.39 -27.86
N ALA A 8 -72.28 -39.22 -27.42
CA ALA A 8 -73.08 -38.89 -26.21
C ALA A 8 -72.41 -38.33 -24.93
N GLU A 9 -72.51 -37.00 -24.78
CA GLU A 9 -72.98 -36.34 -23.54
C GLU A 9 -74.54 -36.43 -23.45
N PRO A 10 -75.26 -35.90 -22.43
CA PRO A 10 -74.83 -35.30 -21.16
C PRO A 10 -75.53 -35.86 -19.90
N LYS A 11 -75.09 -35.44 -18.70
CA LYS A 11 -75.99 -35.14 -17.56
C LYS A 11 -75.29 -34.37 -16.43
N ASN A 12 -75.94 -33.33 -15.92
CA ASN A 12 -75.51 -32.58 -14.74
C ASN A 12 -75.88 -33.32 -13.44
N THR A 13 -74.93 -33.43 -12.52
CA THR A 13 -75.19 -33.64 -11.08
C THR A 13 -74.20 -32.81 -10.27
N VAL A 14 -74.71 -31.99 -9.34
CA VAL A 14 -73.90 -31.08 -8.53
C VAL A 14 -73.34 -31.80 -7.31
N SER A 15 -72.01 -31.89 -7.21
CA SER A 15 -71.31 -32.28 -5.98
C SER A 15 -70.46 -31.12 -5.46
N LYS A 16 -70.65 -30.75 -4.20
CA LYS A 16 -69.86 -29.71 -3.52
C LYS A 16 -68.38 -30.09 -3.56
N THR A 17 -67.51 -29.13 -3.92
CA THR A 17 -66.06 -29.27 -3.75
C THR A 17 -65.59 -28.16 -2.81
N GLU A 18 -65.05 -28.54 -1.66
CA GLU A 18 -64.47 -27.57 -0.73
C GLU A 18 -63.16 -27.04 -1.32
N LYS A 19 -63.03 -25.71 -1.41
CA LYS A 19 -61.76 -25.10 -1.82
C LYS A 19 -60.78 -25.20 -0.66
N VAL A 20 -59.93 -26.22 -0.69
CA VAL A 20 -58.71 -26.26 0.11
C VAL A 20 -57.88 -25.03 -0.24
N VAL A 21 -57.85 -24.05 0.66
CA VAL A 21 -57.03 -22.86 0.51
C VAL A 21 -55.58 -23.28 0.75
N ALA A 22 -54.86 -23.56 -0.33
CA ALA A 22 -53.42 -23.74 -0.29
C ALA A 22 -52.79 -22.42 0.20
N ALA A 23 -52.45 -22.37 1.49
CA ALA A 23 -51.83 -21.22 2.12
C ALA A 23 -50.48 -20.97 1.44
N ASN A 24 -50.45 -19.99 0.52
CA ASN A 24 -49.29 -19.66 -0.29
C ASN A 24 -48.26 -18.91 0.57
N ASN A 25 -47.65 -19.65 1.49
CA ASN A 25 -46.77 -19.15 2.53
C ASN A 25 -45.41 -18.82 1.94
N LYS A 26 -45.38 -17.77 1.10
CA LYS A 26 -44.16 -17.10 0.66
C LYS A 26 -43.40 -16.68 1.90
N SER A 27 -42.38 -17.46 2.27
CA SER A 27 -41.38 -17.02 3.23
C SER A 27 -40.85 -15.69 2.74
N LYS A 28 -41.11 -14.62 3.50
CA LYS A 28 -40.53 -13.31 3.22
C LYS A 28 -39.03 -13.47 3.41
N THR A 29 -38.29 -13.67 2.31
CA THR A 29 -36.88 -13.27 2.27
C THR A 29 -36.84 -11.87 2.85
N PRO A 30 -36.02 -11.58 3.88
CA PRO A 30 -35.87 -10.22 4.36
C PRO A 30 -35.54 -9.34 3.15
N VAL A 31 -36.34 -8.30 2.93
CA VAL A 31 -35.89 -7.21 2.06
C VAL A 31 -34.61 -6.74 2.71
N ALA A 32 -33.48 -6.90 2.02
CA ALA A 32 -32.23 -6.31 2.46
C ALA A 32 -32.50 -4.81 2.54
N GLN A 33 -32.61 -4.28 3.75
CA GLN A 33 -32.56 -2.84 3.95
C GLN A 33 -31.24 -2.40 3.34
N GLU A 34 -31.29 -1.42 2.43
CA GLU A 34 -30.12 -0.65 2.05
C GLU A 34 -29.57 -0.06 3.35
N ARG A 35 -28.54 -0.69 3.90
CA ARG A 35 -27.83 -0.14 5.06
C ARG A 35 -27.20 1.15 4.57
N GLU A 36 -27.55 2.26 5.21
CA GLU A 36 -26.98 3.55 4.92
C GLU A 36 -25.45 3.44 4.96
N GLU A 37 -24.77 3.83 3.87
CA GLU A 37 -23.31 3.84 3.84
C GLU A 37 -22.80 4.98 4.73
N ASP A 38 -22.72 4.70 6.03
CA ASP A 38 -22.29 5.60 7.08
C ASP A 38 -21.01 5.14 7.80
N GLY A 39 -20.46 3.98 7.42
CA GLY A 39 -19.27 3.39 8.04
C GLY A 39 -19.54 2.50 9.26
N THR A 40 -20.78 2.16 9.58
CA THR A 40 -21.13 1.27 10.71
C THR A 40 -21.33 -0.21 10.33
N GLY A 41 -21.15 -0.59 9.06
CA GLY A 41 -21.35 -1.97 8.59
C GLY A 41 -20.56 -3.02 9.39
N VAL A 42 -19.33 -2.69 9.77
CA VAL A 42 -18.41 -3.45 10.64
C VAL A 42 -18.98 -3.79 12.02
N ILE A 43 -19.89 -3.00 12.59
CA ILE A 43 -20.54 -3.31 13.88
C ILE A 43 -21.39 -4.58 13.78
N GLY A 44 -21.91 -4.88 12.58
CA GLY A 44 -22.61 -6.14 12.29
C GLY A 44 -21.70 -7.38 12.26
N LEU A 45 -20.38 -7.21 12.24
CA LEU A 45 -19.37 -8.27 12.37
C LEU A 45 -18.77 -8.31 13.78
N ASP A 46 -18.68 -7.16 14.44
CA ASP A 46 -18.08 -6.99 15.76
C ASP A 46 -18.88 -5.99 16.62
N PRO A 47 -19.89 -6.44 17.38
CA PRO A 47 -20.77 -5.56 18.16
C PRO A 47 -20.08 -4.74 19.26
N TRP A 48 -18.84 -5.07 19.62
CA TRP A 48 -18.04 -4.25 20.57
C TRP A 48 -17.64 -2.89 19.98
N LEU A 49 -17.86 -2.67 18.68
CA LEU A 49 -17.72 -1.39 18.00
C LEU A 49 -18.90 -0.42 18.25
N GLU A 50 -20.05 -0.88 18.77
CA GLU A 50 -21.25 -0.04 18.95
C GLU A 50 -21.00 1.26 19.77
N PRO A 51 -20.25 1.25 20.90
CA PRO A 51 -19.93 2.47 21.65
C PRO A 51 -19.08 3.48 20.85
N TYR A 52 -18.43 3.04 19.77
CA TYR A 52 -17.54 3.83 18.91
C TYR A 52 -18.19 4.19 17.57
N SER A 53 -19.48 3.89 17.39
CA SER A 53 -20.25 4.15 16.17
C SER A 53 -20.18 5.61 15.71
N GLY A 54 -20.15 6.57 16.64
CA GLY A 54 -19.95 8.00 16.33
C GLY A 54 -18.59 8.30 15.67
N GLY A 55 -17.52 7.68 16.17
CA GLY A 55 -16.16 7.81 15.60
C GLY A 55 -16.04 7.15 14.23
N LEU A 56 -16.67 5.98 14.04
CA LEU A 56 -16.78 5.31 12.75
C LEU A 56 -17.53 6.17 11.72
N LYS A 57 -18.69 6.72 12.09
CA LYS A 57 -19.47 7.65 11.25
C LYS A 57 -18.68 8.90 10.87
N HIS A 58 -17.98 9.50 11.83
CA HIS A 58 -17.15 10.68 11.57
C HIS A 58 -16.00 10.38 10.59
N ARG A 59 -15.27 9.27 10.82
CA ARG A 59 -14.20 8.80 9.92
C ARG A 59 -14.71 8.54 8.49
N TYR A 60 -15.85 7.86 8.35
CA TYR A 60 -16.44 7.60 7.03
C TYR A 60 -16.96 8.87 6.35
N ALA A 61 -17.46 9.85 7.11
CA ALA A 61 -17.82 11.16 6.57
C ALA A 61 -16.60 11.94 6.04
N LEU A 62 -15.47 11.93 6.75
CA LEU A 62 -14.21 12.53 6.28
C LEU A 62 -13.69 11.84 5.01
N TYR A 63 -13.76 10.50 4.94
CA TYR A 63 -13.47 9.73 3.73
C TYR A 63 -14.40 10.12 2.57
N LYS A 64 -15.72 10.20 2.77
CA LYS A 64 -16.68 10.61 1.73
C LYS A 64 -16.41 12.04 1.22
N ALA A 65 -16.10 12.99 2.11
CA ALA A 65 -15.72 14.35 1.73
C ALA A 65 -14.43 14.40 0.88
N TRP A 66 -13.45 13.52 1.16
CA TRP A 66 -12.27 13.39 0.30
C TRP A 66 -12.55 12.67 -1.03
N ARG A 67 -13.43 11.65 -1.05
CA ARG A 67 -13.90 11.05 -2.30
C ARG A 67 -14.57 12.09 -3.19
N GLU A 68 -15.41 12.96 -2.64
CA GLU A 68 -16.03 14.07 -3.37
C GLU A 68 -15.00 15.05 -3.97
N LYS A 69 -13.98 15.48 -3.20
CA LYS A 69 -12.86 16.28 -3.74
C LYS A 69 -12.16 15.60 -4.92
N ILE A 70 -11.96 14.29 -4.85
CA ILE A 70 -11.30 13.49 -5.89
C ILE A 70 -12.21 13.32 -7.12
N GLU A 71 -13.51 13.07 -6.95
CA GLU A 71 -14.47 13.01 -8.07
C GLU A 71 -14.60 14.36 -8.79
N ASN A 72 -14.50 15.49 -8.07
CA ASN A 72 -14.46 16.83 -8.67
C ASN A 72 -13.21 17.09 -9.54
N GLU A 73 -12.13 16.34 -9.39
CA GLU A 73 -11.00 16.33 -10.34
C GLU A 73 -11.15 15.27 -11.46
N GLY A 74 -12.31 14.62 -11.55
CA GLY A 74 -12.59 13.54 -12.50
C GLY A 74 -12.20 12.16 -12.01
N GLY A 75 -12.24 11.94 -10.70
CA GLY A 75 -12.13 10.65 -10.04
C GLY A 75 -10.70 10.15 -9.89
N TYR A 76 -10.56 9.00 -9.23
CA TYR A 76 -9.25 8.37 -9.00
C TYR A 76 -8.43 8.19 -10.27
N GLU A 77 -9.07 7.89 -11.41
CA GLU A 77 -8.39 7.66 -12.68
C GLU A 77 -7.60 8.87 -13.18
N LYS A 78 -8.05 10.10 -12.88
CA LYS A 78 -7.29 11.32 -13.19
C LYS A 78 -6.44 11.77 -12.01
N PHE A 79 -6.98 11.74 -10.79
CA PHE A 79 -6.31 12.25 -9.60
C PHE A 79 -4.98 11.51 -9.31
N SER A 80 -4.95 10.20 -9.57
CA SER A 80 -3.77 9.35 -9.37
C SER A 80 -2.78 9.33 -10.55
N ARG A 81 -3.11 9.96 -11.70
CA ARG A 81 -2.16 10.16 -12.82
C ARG A 81 -1.29 11.40 -12.63
N GLY A 82 -1.01 11.82 -11.39
CA GLY A 82 -0.22 13.01 -11.09
C GLY A 82 1.17 13.03 -11.73
N TYR A 83 1.80 11.86 -11.90
CA TYR A 83 3.10 11.68 -12.58
C TYR A 83 3.06 11.97 -14.10
N GLU A 84 1.87 12.02 -14.72
CA GLU A 84 1.70 12.45 -16.13
C GLU A 84 1.60 13.98 -16.26
N ARG A 85 1.43 14.69 -15.13
CA ARG A 85 1.35 16.16 -15.06
C ARG A 85 2.60 16.77 -14.42
N PHE A 86 3.01 16.24 -13.28
CA PHE A 86 4.15 16.67 -12.47
C PHE A 86 5.43 15.89 -12.80
N GLY A 87 6.58 16.44 -12.41
CA GLY A 87 7.88 15.95 -12.88
C GLY A 87 8.06 16.20 -14.38
N PHE A 88 8.95 15.43 -15.00
CA PHE A 88 9.29 15.58 -16.42
C PHE A 88 8.43 14.71 -17.32
N ASN A 89 7.63 15.36 -18.15
CA ASN A 89 6.73 14.72 -19.11
C ASN A 89 7.14 15.04 -20.54
N VAL A 90 7.46 14.01 -21.32
CA VAL A 90 8.05 14.12 -22.65
C VAL A 90 6.97 13.95 -23.72
N SER A 91 6.89 14.93 -24.63
CA SER A 91 5.94 14.97 -25.74
C SER A 91 6.65 14.92 -27.10
N LYS A 92 5.88 14.97 -28.20
CA LYS A 92 6.45 15.05 -29.56
C LYS A 92 7.11 16.40 -29.87
N SER A 93 6.82 17.45 -29.12
CA SER A 93 7.29 18.83 -29.38
C SER A 93 8.32 19.34 -28.37
N GLY A 94 8.46 18.67 -27.21
CA GLY A 94 9.29 19.14 -26.11
C GLY A 94 9.03 18.42 -24.78
N ILE A 95 9.74 18.83 -23.74
CA ILE A 95 9.59 18.36 -22.37
C ILE A 95 8.82 19.42 -21.58
N THR A 96 7.72 19.04 -20.91
CA THR A 96 7.14 19.87 -19.85
C THR A 96 7.68 19.40 -18.50
N TYR A 97 8.17 20.33 -17.70
CA TYR A 97 8.47 20.09 -16.28
C TYR A 97 7.48 20.88 -15.42
N ARG A 98 6.84 20.21 -14.46
CA ARG A 98 6.03 20.86 -13.43
C ARG A 98 6.43 20.43 -12.04
N GLU A 99 6.34 21.37 -11.10
CA GLU A 99 6.65 21.12 -9.70
C GLU A 99 5.74 21.94 -8.78
N TRP A 100 5.37 21.39 -7.64
CA TRP A 100 4.64 22.14 -6.61
C TRP A 100 5.65 22.77 -5.64
N ALA A 101 5.54 24.09 -5.40
CA ALA A 101 6.42 24.83 -4.51
C ALA A 101 5.75 26.13 -4.01
N PRO A 102 4.65 26.05 -3.24
CA PRO A 102 3.80 27.22 -2.95
C PRO A 102 4.50 28.36 -2.21
N ASN A 103 5.48 28.07 -1.33
CA ASN A 103 6.26 29.09 -0.62
C ASN A 103 7.36 29.73 -1.49
N ALA A 104 7.78 29.11 -2.60
CA ALA A 104 8.75 29.72 -3.50
C ALA A 104 8.15 30.97 -4.20
N LYS A 105 8.95 32.03 -4.29
CA LYS A 105 8.63 33.28 -5.00
C LYS A 105 8.93 33.19 -6.49
N GLU A 106 10.04 32.55 -6.84
CA GLU A 106 10.51 32.30 -8.21
C GLU A 106 11.15 30.90 -8.25
N ALA A 107 11.07 30.21 -9.38
CA ALA A 107 11.71 28.92 -9.60
C ALA A 107 12.33 28.82 -11.00
N PHE A 108 13.43 28.08 -11.13
CA PHE A 108 14.15 27.86 -12.38
C PHE A 108 14.60 26.40 -12.47
N LEU A 109 14.68 25.87 -13.69
CA LEU A 109 15.20 24.53 -13.98
C LEU A 109 16.65 24.61 -14.50
N PHE A 110 17.56 23.76 -14.02
CA PHE A 110 18.96 23.81 -14.46
C PHE A 110 19.68 22.46 -14.37
N GLY A 111 20.82 22.35 -15.05
CA GLY A 111 21.58 21.10 -15.15
C GLY A 111 22.58 21.13 -16.31
N ASP A 112 23.06 19.96 -16.71
CA ASP A 112 24.05 19.83 -17.81
C ASP A 112 23.55 20.50 -19.10
N PHE A 113 22.25 20.36 -19.40
CA PHE A 113 21.61 20.88 -20.61
C PHE A 113 21.69 22.41 -20.78
N ASN A 114 21.95 23.16 -19.71
CA ASN A 114 22.11 24.62 -19.73
C ASN A 114 23.42 25.10 -19.11
N GLY A 115 24.43 24.22 -19.02
CA GLY A 115 25.73 24.55 -18.42
C GLY A 115 25.63 24.95 -16.95
N TRP A 116 24.66 24.38 -16.23
CA TRP A 116 24.33 24.68 -14.83
C TRP A 116 23.96 26.15 -14.54
N ASN A 117 23.52 26.91 -15.55
CA ASN A 117 23.05 28.28 -15.35
C ASN A 117 21.68 28.31 -14.66
N ASN A 118 21.70 28.39 -13.34
CA ASN A 118 20.56 28.38 -12.41
C ASN A 118 19.60 29.58 -12.52
N SER A 119 19.79 30.49 -13.47
CA SER A 119 18.92 31.65 -13.71
C SER A 119 18.41 31.73 -15.17
N SER A 120 18.78 30.78 -16.02
CA SER A 120 18.53 30.85 -17.47
C SER A 120 17.15 30.35 -17.93
N HIS A 121 16.49 29.52 -17.13
CA HIS A 121 15.23 28.85 -17.51
C HIS A 121 14.16 29.03 -16.41
N PRO A 122 13.55 30.23 -16.31
CA PRO A 122 12.51 30.52 -15.33
C PRO A 122 11.22 29.73 -15.58
N MET A 123 10.56 29.34 -14.50
CA MET A 123 9.27 28.64 -14.51
C MET A 123 8.14 29.62 -14.21
N THR A 124 6.97 29.45 -14.83
CA THR A 124 5.76 30.25 -14.56
C THR A 124 4.95 29.62 -13.44
N ARG A 125 4.62 30.40 -12.39
CA ARG A 125 3.79 29.98 -11.26
C ARG A 125 2.30 30.14 -11.57
N ASP A 126 1.48 29.16 -11.19
CA ASP A 126 0.02 29.27 -11.20
C ASP A 126 -0.55 29.77 -9.85
N ASN A 127 -1.88 29.85 -9.78
CA ASN A 127 -2.59 30.32 -8.58
C ASN A 127 -2.48 29.35 -7.38
N TYR A 128 -2.15 28.08 -7.60
CA TYR A 128 -2.04 27.03 -6.58
C TYR A 128 -0.60 26.78 -6.10
N GLY A 129 0.37 27.47 -6.70
CA GLY A 129 1.80 27.30 -6.39
C GLY A 129 2.46 26.16 -7.17
N VAL A 130 1.86 25.71 -8.27
CA VAL A 130 2.53 24.86 -9.25
C VAL A 130 3.32 25.74 -10.20
N TYR A 131 4.60 25.44 -10.36
CA TYR A 131 5.48 26.03 -11.36
C TYR A 131 5.52 25.13 -12.61
N GLU A 132 5.46 25.73 -13.80
CA GLU A 132 5.59 25.04 -15.09
C GLU A 132 6.69 25.66 -15.95
N ILE A 133 7.42 24.82 -16.69
CA ILE A 133 8.21 25.22 -17.86
C ILE A 133 8.05 24.21 -18.99
N PHE A 134 7.93 24.70 -20.23
CA PHE A 134 8.02 23.89 -21.44
C PHE A 134 9.34 24.16 -22.15
N LEU A 135 10.12 23.10 -22.37
CA LEU A 135 11.36 23.11 -23.13
C LEU A 135 11.09 22.50 -24.52
N PRO A 136 11.04 23.29 -25.61
CA PRO A 136 10.87 22.74 -26.95
C PRO A 136 12.05 21.84 -27.33
N ASN A 137 11.81 20.88 -28.23
CA ASN A 137 12.88 20.06 -28.80
C ASN A 137 13.94 20.94 -29.51
N LYS A 138 15.17 20.44 -29.57
CA LYS A 138 16.29 21.03 -30.32
C LYS A 138 15.96 21.02 -31.83
N ALA A 139 16.73 21.77 -32.62
CA ALA A 139 16.46 21.95 -34.05
C ALA A 139 16.56 20.65 -34.90
N ASP A 140 17.19 19.60 -34.37
CA ASP A 140 17.24 18.25 -34.94
C ASP A 140 16.05 17.35 -34.54
N GLY A 141 15.12 17.88 -33.74
CA GLY A 141 13.96 17.16 -33.20
C GLY A 141 14.23 16.38 -31.90
N THR A 142 15.46 16.39 -31.37
CA THR A 142 15.79 15.70 -30.12
C THR A 142 15.34 16.47 -28.87
N PRO A 143 15.10 15.80 -27.72
CA PRO A 143 14.68 16.48 -26.50
C PRO A 143 15.71 17.50 -25.98
N ALA A 144 15.22 18.60 -25.39
CA ALA A 144 16.07 19.67 -24.84
C ALA A 144 17.08 19.16 -23.79
N ILE A 145 16.60 18.33 -22.86
CA ILE A 145 17.41 17.65 -21.85
C ILE A 145 17.79 16.27 -22.39
N GLU A 146 19.07 15.92 -22.29
CA GLU A 146 19.59 14.62 -22.75
C GLU A 146 19.32 13.51 -21.73
N HIS A 147 18.98 12.32 -22.22
CA HIS A 147 18.80 11.15 -21.36
C HIS A 147 20.05 10.88 -20.51
N ASN A 148 19.83 10.59 -19.22
CA ASN A 148 20.89 10.30 -18.26
C ASN A 148 21.80 11.51 -17.90
N SER A 149 21.44 12.72 -18.33
CA SER A 149 22.07 13.96 -17.83
C SER A 149 21.53 14.37 -16.46
N LYS A 150 22.34 15.14 -15.71
CA LYS A 150 22.05 15.66 -14.38
C LYS A 150 21.25 16.97 -14.45
N LEU A 151 20.33 17.15 -13.51
CA LEU A 151 19.54 18.36 -13.32
C LEU A 151 19.15 18.59 -11.86
N LYS A 152 18.72 19.82 -11.55
CA LYS A 152 18.12 20.27 -10.27
C LYS A 152 17.07 21.35 -10.55
N ILE A 153 16.16 21.57 -9.59
CA ILE A 153 15.33 22.77 -9.53
C ILE A 153 15.97 23.73 -8.51
N THR A 154 15.94 25.03 -8.81
CA THR A 154 16.38 26.09 -7.90
C THR A 154 15.23 27.05 -7.65
N MET A 155 15.09 27.51 -6.42
CA MET A 155 13.96 28.32 -5.95
C MET A 155 14.47 29.51 -5.14
N ILE A 156 13.80 30.65 -5.30
CA ILE A 156 14.01 31.85 -4.48
C ILE A 156 12.93 31.87 -3.40
N LYS A 157 13.33 31.84 -2.14
CA LYS A 157 12.42 31.99 -0.99
C LYS A 157 11.88 33.42 -0.88
N PRO A 158 10.82 33.67 -0.07
CA PRO A 158 10.32 35.03 0.19
C PRO A 158 11.36 35.98 0.80
N ASP A 159 12.35 35.45 1.53
CA ASP A 159 13.49 36.20 2.08
C ASP A 159 14.62 36.50 1.06
N GLY A 160 14.46 36.08 -0.20
CA GLY A 160 15.44 36.27 -1.26
C GLY A 160 16.58 35.24 -1.31
N THR A 161 16.67 34.30 -0.35
CA THR A 161 17.68 33.24 -0.39
C THR A 161 17.35 32.25 -1.51
N ARG A 162 18.36 31.88 -2.30
CA ARG A 162 18.28 30.78 -3.26
C ARG A 162 18.50 29.42 -2.58
N ILE A 163 17.71 28.41 -2.96
CA ILE A 163 17.85 27.02 -2.54
C ILE A 163 17.75 26.10 -3.75
N ASP A 164 18.53 25.01 -3.76
CA ASP A 164 18.54 24.02 -4.84
C ASP A 164 18.05 22.65 -4.32
N ARG A 165 17.28 21.91 -5.13
CA ARG A 165 16.67 20.61 -4.78
C ARG A 165 16.70 19.62 -5.94
N LEU A 166 16.58 18.34 -5.62
CA LEU A 166 16.19 17.30 -6.57
C LEU A 166 14.65 17.35 -6.76
N PRO A 167 14.11 17.39 -7.99
CA PRO A 167 12.66 17.43 -8.22
C PRO A 167 11.90 16.31 -7.49
N ALA A 168 10.79 16.64 -6.84
CA ALA A 168 10.04 15.71 -5.96
C ALA A 168 9.48 14.49 -6.72
N TRP A 169 9.23 14.66 -8.02
CA TRP A 169 8.68 13.66 -8.94
C TRP A 169 9.75 13.04 -9.87
N ILE A 170 11.03 13.09 -9.48
CA ILE A 170 12.12 12.54 -10.29
C ILE A 170 12.07 10.99 -10.36
N LYS A 171 12.24 10.43 -11.56
CA LYS A 171 12.21 8.96 -11.80
C LYS A 171 13.54 8.24 -11.56
N ARG A 172 14.65 8.98 -11.45
CA ARG A 172 15.97 8.46 -11.07
C ARG A 172 16.82 9.56 -10.44
N VAL A 173 17.55 9.20 -9.41
CA VAL A 173 18.70 9.95 -8.88
C VAL A 173 19.93 9.03 -8.90
N THR A 174 21.14 9.55 -8.74
CA THR A 174 22.37 8.76 -8.56
C THR A 174 23.36 9.48 -7.64
N GLN A 175 24.19 8.72 -6.92
CA GLN A 175 25.24 9.23 -6.03
C GLN A 175 26.62 8.89 -6.60
N ASP A 176 27.53 9.86 -6.61
CA ASP A 176 28.96 9.64 -6.89
C ASP A 176 29.78 10.15 -5.71
N LEU A 177 30.20 9.21 -4.87
CA LEU A 177 30.96 9.49 -3.64
C LEU A 177 32.37 10.06 -3.89
N SER A 178 32.87 10.05 -5.12
CA SER A 178 34.10 10.76 -5.48
C SER A 178 33.89 12.26 -5.71
N VAL A 179 32.63 12.69 -5.88
CA VAL A 179 32.24 14.08 -6.16
C VAL A 179 31.43 14.69 -5.00
N SER A 180 30.45 13.97 -4.44
CA SER A 180 29.60 14.46 -3.35
C SER A 180 28.97 13.32 -2.53
N PRO A 181 28.77 13.49 -1.21
CA PRO A 181 27.88 12.62 -0.44
C PRO A 181 26.40 12.78 -0.81
N THR A 182 26.00 13.86 -1.48
CA THR A 182 24.60 14.07 -1.95
C THR A 182 24.33 13.38 -3.27
N TYR A 183 23.09 12.95 -3.49
CA TYR A 183 22.63 12.53 -4.81
C TYR A 183 22.46 13.71 -5.79
N ASP A 184 22.50 13.39 -7.09
CA ASP A 184 22.04 14.23 -8.21
C ASP A 184 20.81 13.61 -8.88
N ALA A 185 19.90 14.44 -9.39
CA ALA A 185 18.71 13.99 -10.13
C ALA A 185 19.03 13.80 -11.62
N ILE A 186 18.52 12.71 -12.19
CA ILE A 186 18.89 12.22 -13.52
C ILE A 186 17.66 12.19 -14.43
N PHE A 187 17.75 12.79 -15.62
CA PHE A 187 16.67 12.78 -16.58
C PHE A 187 16.47 11.40 -17.25
N TRP A 188 15.56 10.61 -16.68
CA TRP A 188 15.32 9.24 -17.12
C TRP A 188 14.27 9.12 -18.24
N ASN A 189 14.71 9.36 -19.47
CA ASN A 189 13.95 9.11 -20.70
C ASN A 189 14.75 8.24 -21.68
N PRO A 190 14.91 6.92 -21.42
CA PRO A 190 15.73 6.05 -22.26
C PRO A 190 15.18 5.93 -23.69
N PRO A 191 16.05 5.93 -24.73
CA PRO A 191 15.62 5.92 -26.13
C PRO A 191 14.91 4.63 -26.54
N LYS A 192 15.12 3.54 -25.79
CA LYS A 192 14.39 2.27 -25.90
C LYS A 192 13.76 1.95 -24.54
N LYS A 193 12.44 2.11 -24.42
CA LYS A 193 11.68 1.72 -23.22
C LYS A 193 11.60 0.20 -23.10
N TYR A 194 11.61 -0.32 -21.87
CA TYR A 194 11.39 -1.75 -21.61
C TYR A 194 10.10 -2.26 -22.27
N GLN A 195 10.14 -3.50 -22.78
CA GLN A 195 9.00 -4.16 -23.42
C GLN A 195 8.63 -5.39 -22.61
N TRP A 196 7.48 -5.31 -21.93
CA TRP A 196 6.95 -6.39 -21.09
C TRP A 196 6.62 -7.63 -21.92
N LYS A 197 7.17 -8.77 -21.49
CA LYS A 197 7.07 -10.07 -22.19
C LYS A 197 5.94 -10.92 -21.63
N ASN A 198 5.67 -10.80 -20.32
CA ASN A 198 4.71 -11.62 -19.58
C ASN A 198 3.48 -10.81 -19.15
N LYS A 199 2.49 -11.52 -18.61
CA LYS A 199 1.32 -10.97 -17.92
C LYS A 199 1.49 -11.16 -16.42
N ALA A 200 0.96 -10.23 -15.64
CA ALA A 200 0.78 -10.43 -14.19
C ALA A 200 0.01 -11.74 -13.92
N PRO A 201 0.42 -12.54 -12.92
CA PRO A 201 -0.33 -13.70 -12.48
C PRO A 201 -1.61 -13.27 -11.72
N PRO A 202 -2.65 -14.13 -11.65
CA PRO A 202 -3.88 -13.84 -10.90
C PRO A 202 -3.62 -13.79 -9.38
N LYS A 203 -4.48 -13.09 -8.62
CA LYS A 203 -4.38 -12.96 -7.16
C LYS A 203 -4.33 -14.37 -6.51
N PRO A 204 -3.26 -14.75 -5.79
CA PRO A 204 -3.14 -16.10 -5.27
C PRO A 204 -4.14 -16.35 -4.13
N ALA A 205 -4.80 -17.50 -4.13
CA ALA A 205 -5.79 -17.89 -3.11
C ALA A 205 -5.21 -17.96 -1.67
N SER A 206 -3.89 -18.00 -1.52
CA SER A 206 -3.17 -17.81 -0.26
C SER A 206 -1.73 -17.37 -0.56
N LEU A 207 -1.22 -16.40 0.20
CA LEU A 207 0.12 -15.85 -0.01
C LEU A 207 1.18 -16.69 0.71
N LYS A 208 2.19 -17.12 -0.03
CA LYS A 208 3.47 -17.63 0.47
C LYS A 208 4.52 -16.62 0.02
N VAL A 209 4.77 -15.66 0.90
CA VAL A 209 5.61 -14.48 0.66
C VAL A 209 7.08 -14.81 0.93
N TYR A 210 7.94 -14.57 -0.05
CA TYR A 210 9.38 -14.51 0.14
C TYR A 210 9.77 -13.04 0.26
N GLU A 211 10.10 -12.59 1.47
CA GLU A 211 10.61 -11.25 1.70
C GLU A 211 12.06 -11.12 1.25
N ALA A 212 12.39 -10.04 0.53
CA ALA A 212 13.68 -9.89 -0.12
C ALA A 212 14.13 -8.43 -0.24
N HIS A 213 15.40 -8.19 0.06
CA HIS A 213 16.10 -6.93 -0.19
C HIS A 213 17.20 -7.17 -1.23
N VAL A 214 17.04 -6.63 -2.44
CA VAL A 214 17.91 -6.90 -3.62
C VAL A 214 19.40 -6.73 -3.31
N GLY A 215 19.76 -5.62 -2.67
CA GLY A 215 21.16 -5.26 -2.43
C GLY A 215 21.96 -6.21 -1.54
N ILE A 216 21.32 -7.11 -0.77
CA ILE A 216 22.01 -8.09 0.09
C ILE A 216 21.84 -9.54 -0.41
N ALA A 217 21.34 -9.72 -1.64
CA ALA A 217 21.03 -11.03 -2.21
C ALA A 217 22.20 -11.69 -2.97
N THR A 218 23.42 -11.16 -2.80
CA THR A 218 24.69 -11.72 -3.30
C THR A 218 25.52 -12.26 -2.11
N PRO A 219 26.30 -13.35 -2.26
CA PRO A 219 27.24 -13.80 -1.23
C PRO A 219 28.48 -12.89 -1.10
N GLU A 220 28.63 -11.90 -1.97
CA GLU A 220 29.79 -11.01 -2.02
C GLU A 220 29.62 -9.79 -1.10
N GLY A 221 30.72 -9.24 -0.58
CA GLY A 221 30.74 -8.06 0.30
C GLY A 221 30.48 -6.73 -0.42
N ARG A 222 29.40 -6.65 -1.22
CA ARG A 222 28.99 -5.48 -2.01
C ARG A 222 27.47 -5.44 -2.15
N VAL A 223 26.95 -4.36 -2.74
CA VAL A 223 25.55 -4.31 -3.18
C VAL A 223 25.33 -5.24 -4.38
N GLY A 224 24.29 -6.08 -4.30
CA GLY A 224 23.78 -6.91 -5.40
C GLY A 224 22.81 -6.15 -6.32
N GLN A 225 22.82 -6.49 -7.62
CA GLN A 225 22.02 -5.81 -8.67
C GLN A 225 20.69 -6.51 -8.96
N PHE A 226 19.74 -5.80 -9.57
CA PHE A 226 18.45 -6.34 -10.05
C PHE A 226 18.64 -7.52 -11.02
N THR A 227 19.58 -7.41 -11.96
CA THR A 227 19.90 -8.46 -12.95
C THR A 227 20.42 -9.74 -12.29
N GLU A 228 21.18 -9.62 -11.19
CA GLU A 228 21.66 -10.76 -10.41
C GLU A 228 20.54 -11.41 -9.59
N PHE A 229 19.65 -10.60 -9.01
CA PHE A 229 18.45 -11.10 -8.33
C PHE A 229 17.56 -11.88 -9.30
N THR A 230 17.37 -11.33 -10.49
CA THR A 230 16.60 -11.94 -11.60
C THR A 230 17.19 -13.28 -12.02
N ALA A 231 18.50 -13.36 -12.25
CA ALA A 231 19.17 -14.56 -12.70
C ALA A 231 19.32 -15.64 -11.61
N ASN A 232 19.67 -15.25 -10.38
CA ASN A 232 20.13 -16.19 -9.35
C ASN A 232 19.11 -16.45 -8.25
N VAL A 233 18.23 -15.48 -7.95
CA VAL A 233 17.35 -15.53 -6.77
C VAL A 233 15.91 -15.91 -7.15
N LEU A 234 15.35 -15.36 -8.23
CA LEU A 234 14.01 -15.74 -8.69
C LEU A 234 13.84 -17.26 -8.95
N PRO A 235 14.81 -17.98 -9.57
CA PRO A 235 14.71 -19.43 -9.71
C PRO A 235 14.73 -20.18 -8.38
N ARG A 236 15.46 -19.67 -7.37
CA ARG A 236 15.48 -20.23 -6.01
C ARG A 236 14.15 -20.03 -5.31
N ILE A 237 13.56 -18.84 -5.37
CA ILE A 237 12.24 -18.52 -4.81
C ILE A 237 11.17 -19.43 -5.43
N LYS A 238 11.19 -19.58 -6.78
CA LYS A 238 10.26 -20.49 -7.48
C LYS A 238 10.45 -21.96 -7.06
N LYS A 239 11.70 -22.44 -6.98
CA LYS A 239 12.03 -23.81 -6.56
C LYS A 239 11.59 -24.12 -5.12
N LEU A 240 11.64 -23.12 -4.24
CA LEU A 240 11.15 -23.24 -2.85
C LEU A 240 9.61 -23.21 -2.74
N GLY A 241 8.88 -23.00 -3.84
CA GLY A 241 7.42 -23.09 -3.86
C GLY A 241 6.67 -21.85 -3.34
N TYR A 242 7.37 -20.73 -3.14
CA TYR A 242 6.75 -19.42 -2.90
C TYR A 242 5.99 -18.95 -4.15
N ASN A 243 4.94 -18.15 -3.95
CA ASN A 243 4.10 -17.59 -5.01
C ASN A 243 3.99 -16.05 -4.98
N THR A 244 4.58 -15.41 -3.97
CA THR A 244 4.63 -13.95 -3.81
C THR A 244 6.02 -13.55 -3.33
N ILE A 245 6.51 -12.40 -3.78
CA ILE A 245 7.72 -11.73 -3.27
C ILE A 245 7.29 -10.42 -2.62
N GLN A 246 7.82 -10.13 -1.43
CA GLN A 246 7.78 -8.77 -0.86
C GLN A 246 9.15 -8.12 -1.11
N LEU A 247 9.17 -7.06 -1.90
CA LEU A 247 10.41 -6.47 -2.41
C LEU A 247 10.72 -5.15 -1.68
N MET A 248 11.66 -5.25 -0.74
CA MET A 248 12.04 -4.18 0.17
C MET A 248 12.98 -3.15 -0.47
N ALA A 249 13.03 -1.95 0.10
CA ALA A 249 14.02 -0.91 -0.19
C ALA A 249 14.10 -0.45 -1.66
N ILE A 250 13.02 -0.59 -2.43
CA ILE A 250 12.97 -0.21 -3.85
C ILE A 250 12.83 1.29 -4.05
N MET A 251 12.05 1.98 -3.21
CA MET A 251 12.00 3.45 -3.21
C MET A 251 13.37 3.99 -2.79
N GLU A 252 13.90 4.98 -3.51
CA GLU A 252 15.26 5.47 -3.27
C GLU A 252 15.40 6.14 -1.89
N HIS A 253 16.45 5.75 -1.19
CA HIS A 253 16.73 6.09 0.21
C HIS A 253 18.23 6.41 0.34
N ALA A 254 18.59 7.63 0.75
CA ALA A 254 20.00 8.04 0.74
C ALA A 254 20.86 7.23 1.74
N TYR A 255 20.32 6.87 2.90
CA TYR A 255 21.02 6.07 3.92
C TYR A 255 20.76 4.57 3.73
N TYR A 256 21.71 3.84 3.16
CA TYR A 256 21.55 2.41 2.82
C TYR A 256 21.22 1.52 4.03
N ALA A 257 21.84 1.78 5.18
CA ALA A 257 21.56 1.06 6.43
C ALA A 257 20.23 1.46 7.11
N SER A 258 19.37 2.26 6.44
CA SER A 258 17.94 2.34 6.78
C SER A 258 17.12 1.16 6.29
N PHE A 259 17.70 0.25 5.50
CA PHE A 259 17.03 -0.92 4.94
C PHE A 259 15.80 -0.58 4.07
N GLY A 260 15.76 0.65 3.52
CA GLY A 260 14.67 1.19 2.71
C GLY A 260 13.83 2.26 3.40
N TYR A 261 13.74 2.25 4.74
CA TYR A 261 12.78 3.09 5.46
C TYR A 261 13.05 4.60 5.36
N GLN A 262 14.30 5.05 5.16
CA GLN A 262 14.62 6.48 5.00
C GLN A 262 14.49 6.94 3.54
N VAL A 263 13.27 6.85 2.98
CA VAL A 263 12.96 7.26 1.60
C VAL A 263 13.22 8.75 1.40
N THR A 264 13.94 9.08 0.33
CA THR A 264 14.28 10.45 -0.07
C THR A 264 13.62 10.86 -1.39
N SER A 265 13.57 9.98 -2.39
CA SER A 265 13.01 10.25 -3.73
C SER A 265 11.94 9.22 -4.10
N PHE A 266 10.69 9.52 -3.76
CA PHE A 266 9.56 8.57 -3.77
C PHE A 266 9.26 7.95 -5.15
N PHE A 267 9.47 8.71 -6.22
CA PHE A 267 9.26 8.26 -7.62
C PHE A 267 10.52 7.66 -8.26
N ALA A 268 11.64 7.60 -7.53
CA ALA A 268 12.87 7.00 -8.02
C ALA A 268 13.05 5.58 -7.45
N VAL A 269 13.35 4.65 -8.35
CA VAL A 269 13.86 3.32 -7.98
C VAL A 269 15.31 3.45 -7.51
N SER A 270 15.67 2.76 -6.42
CA SER A 270 16.99 2.86 -5.83
C SER A 270 18.09 2.49 -6.83
N SER A 271 18.91 3.49 -7.13
CA SER A 271 19.95 3.44 -8.15
C SER A 271 21.12 2.50 -7.82
N ARG A 272 21.22 2.09 -6.56
CA ARG A 272 22.26 1.16 -6.06
C ARG A 272 22.16 -0.24 -6.65
N TYR A 273 20.97 -0.65 -7.12
CA TYR A 273 20.72 -1.99 -7.67
C TYR A 273 20.67 -2.02 -9.21
N GLY A 274 20.92 -0.87 -9.87
CA GLY A 274 20.86 -0.73 -11.33
C GLY A 274 19.92 0.39 -11.78
N THR A 275 19.16 0.13 -12.85
CA THR A 275 18.28 1.07 -13.53
C THR A 275 16.78 0.72 -13.36
N PRO A 276 15.87 1.70 -13.56
CA PRO A 276 14.43 1.44 -13.65
C PRO A 276 14.02 0.33 -14.62
N GLU A 277 14.75 0.13 -15.72
CA GLU A 277 14.39 -0.88 -16.71
C GLU A 277 14.81 -2.31 -16.28
N GLU A 278 15.85 -2.44 -15.45
CA GLU A 278 16.26 -3.73 -14.87
C GLU A 278 15.31 -4.18 -13.74
N LEU A 279 14.69 -3.24 -13.01
CA LEU A 279 13.59 -3.59 -12.10
C LEU A 279 12.36 -4.10 -12.88
N LYS A 280 12.04 -3.49 -14.03
CA LYS A 280 10.96 -3.99 -14.90
C LYS A 280 11.26 -5.39 -15.41
N GLU A 281 12.51 -5.68 -15.78
CA GLU A 281 12.91 -7.05 -16.17
C GLU A 281 12.83 -8.06 -15.01
N LEU A 282 13.16 -7.66 -13.78
CA LEU A 282 12.99 -8.47 -12.58
C LEU A 282 11.52 -8.86 -12.36
N ILE A 283 10.62 -7.87 -12.38
CA ILE A 283 9.18 -8.09 -12.14
C ILE A 283 8.56 -8.88 -13.31
N ASP A 284 8.89 -8.55 -14.57
CA ASP A 284 8.46 -9.29 -15.75
C ASP A 284 8.92 -10.76 -15.71
N THR A 285 10.13 -11.02 -15.21
CA THR A 285 10.64 -12.40 -15.03
C THR A 285 9.94 -13.13 -13.89
N ALA A 286 9.64 -12.46 -12.78
CA ALA A 286 8.84 -13.04 -11.68
C ALA A 286 7.41 -13.38 -12.16
N HIS A 287 6.79 -12.49 -12.94
CA HIS A 287 5.50 -12.72 -13.61
C HIS A 287 5.56 -13.92 -14.58
N GLY A 288 6.63 -14.03 -15.38
CA GLY A 288 6.88 -15.20 -16.24
C GLY A 288 7.08 -16.51 -15.47
N LEU A 289 7.52 -16.45 -14.21
CA LEU A 289 7.58 -17.59 -13.29
C LEU A 289 6.25 -17.82 -12.55
N GLY A 290 5.21 -17.00 -12.75
CA GLY A 290 3.94 -17.08 -12.04
C GLY A 290 4.09 -16.80 -10.55
N ILE A 291 4.79 -15.72 -10.21
CA ILE A 291 5.00 -15.18 -8.86
C ILE A 291 4.53 -13.72 -8.86
N THR A 292 3.67 -13.34 -7.90
CA THR A 292 3.33 -11.91 -7.69
C THR A 292 4.49 -11.19 -7.00
N VAL A 293 4.67 -9.90 -7.28
CA VAL A 293 5.66 -9.04 -6.63
C VAL A 293 4.94 -7.87 -5.97
N LEU A 294 5.11 -7.72 -4.67
CA LEU A 294 4.62 -6.61 -3.86
C LEU A 294 5.77 -5.65 -3.54
N LEU A 295 5.47 -4.36 -3.46
CA LEU A 295 6.43 -3.31 -3.09
C LEU A 295 6.25 -2.89 -1.63
N ASP A 296 7.36 -2.64 -0.92
CA ASP A 296 7.39 -1.87 0.34
C ASP A 296 7.12 -0.38 0.07
N VAL A 297 6.03 0.14 0.60
CA VAL A 297 5.59 1.55 0.47
C VAL A 297 5.71 2.24 1.82
N VAL A 298 6.78 3.01 1.95
CA VAL A 298 7.06 3.82 3.13
C VAL A 298 6.36 5.18 2.99
N HIS A 299 5.04 5.19 3.14
CA HIS A 299 4.24 6.43 3.17
C HIS A 299 3.93 6.93 4.58
N SER A 300 4.46 6.27 5.62
CA SER A 300 4.33 6.71 7.01
C SER A 300 5.14 7.96 7.35
N HIS A 301 6.30 8.13 6.70
CA HIS A 301 7.23 9.22 6.93
C HIS A 301 8.10 9.47 5.70
N ALA A 302 8.90 10.55 5.74
CA ALA A 302 9.98 10.81 4.79
C ALA A 302 11.28 11.12 5.51
N CYS A 303 12.41 10.81 4.87
CA CYS A 303 13.72 11.16 5.40
C CYS A 303 13.89 12.68 5.55
N LYS A 304 14.54 13.12 6.64
CA LYS A 304 14.82 14.55 6.89
C LYS A 304 15.88 15.19 5.98
N ASN A 305 16.43 14.46 5.01
CA ASN A 305 17.41 14.99 4.06
C ASN A 305 16.85 16.15 3.22
N VAL A 306 17.56 17.29 3.21
CA VAL A 306 17.12 18.56 2.57
C VAL A 306 17.72 18.78 1.18
N LEU A 307 18.88 18.18 0.88
CA LEU A 307 19.58 18.38 -0.40
C LEU A 307 19.18 17.34 -1.45
N ASP A 308 18.95 16.10 -1.03
CA ASP A 308 18.59 14.96 -1.87
C ASP A 308 17.29 14.23 -1.46
N GLY A 309 16.53 14.82 -0.53
CA GLY A 309 15.22 14.35 -0.12
C GLY A 309 14.14 15.42 -0.18
N LEU A 310 12.91 15.01 0.14
CA LEU A 310 11.72 15.85 0.09
C LEU A 310 11.65 16.91 1.21
N ASN A 311 12.53 16.87 2.21
CA ASN A 311 12.48 17.77 3.37
C ASN A 311 12.85 19.21 3.00
N ASN A 312 12.09 20.18 3.53
CA ASN A 312 12.22 21.61 3.27
C ASN A 312 12.38 21.94 1.77
N PHE A 313 11.58 21.30 0.91
CA PHE A 313 11.67 21.39 -0.54
C PHE A 313 11.54 22.84 -1.05
N ASP A 314 10.36 23.47 -0.89
CA ASP A 314 10.14 24.89 -1.25
C ASP A 314 10.67 25.90 -0.20
N GLY A 315 11.46 25.42 0.76
CA GLY A 315 12.04 26.21 1.84
C GLY A 315 11.12 26.43 3.06
N SER A 316 9.84 26.05 3.00
CA SER A 316 9.00 25.87 4.19
C SER A 316 9.29 24.52 4.86
N ASP A 317 8.88 24.31 6.11
CA ASP A 317 8.91 22.97 6.73
C ASP A 317 7.62 22.17 6.51
N HIS A 318 6.56 22.79 5.96
CA HIS A 318 5.18 22.29 6.03
C HIS A 318 4.47 22.14 4.68
N GLN A 319 5.24 22.07 3.58
CA GLN A 319 4.69 21.84 2.24
C GLN A 319 4.01 20.46 2.11
N TYR A 320 4.81 19.39 2.10
CA TYR A 320 4.31 18.00 2.06
C TYR A 320 3.99 17.46 3.46
N PHE A 321 4.50 18.12 4.50
CA PHE A 321 4.55 17.68 5.89
C PHE A 321 3.71 18.59 6.78
N HIS A 322 3.43 18.18 8.02
CA HIS A 322 2.91 19.13 8.99
C HIS A 322 3.99 20.12 9.46
N GLU A 323 3.56 21.27 9.99
CA GLU A 323 4.44 22.30 10.56
C GLU A 323 4.98 21.89 11.95
N GLY A 324 6.18 22.34 12.27
CA GLY A 324 6.71 22.32 13.63
C GLY A 324 6.82 20.91 14.22
N GLY A 325 6.13 20.67 15.34
CA GLY A 325 6.15 19.41 16.09
C GLY A 325 5.37 18.28 15.41
N LYS A 326 4.12 18.50 14.97
CA LYS A 326 3.30 17.46 14.28
C LYS A 326 3.99 16.95 13.01
N GLY A 327 4.89 17.76 12.43
CA GLY A 327 5.68 17.39 11.27
C GLY A 327 6.88 16.49 11.50
N ARG A 328 7.12 15.97 12.71
CA ARG A 328 8.37 15.25 13.07
C ARG A 328 8.08 13.95 13.83
N HIS A 329 8.85 12.91 13.54
CA HIS A 329 8.78 11.63 14.23
C HIS A 329 10.08 11.41 15.02
N ASP A 330 10.12 11.84 16.28
CA ASP A 330 11.35 11.98 17.06
C ASP A 330 12.18 10.69 17.16
N LEU A 331 11.55 9.53 17.33
CA LEU A 331 12.24 8.23 17.41
C LEU A 331 12.87 7.77 16.09
N TRP A 332 12.40 8.29 14.95
CA TRP A 332 12.94 7.97 13.61
C TRP A 332 13.68 9.14 12.98
N ASP A 333 13.81 10.27 13.69
CA ASP A 333 14.51 11.48 13.22
C ASP A 333 14.05 11.95 11.82
N SER A 334 12.72 11.88 11.60
CA SER A 334 12.08 11.90 10.27
C SER A 334 10.93 12.92 10.15
N ARG A 335 10.45 13.18 8.93
CA ARG A 335 9.30 14.06 8.65
C ARG A 335 7.99 13.29 8.51
N LEU A 336 6.89 13.86 9.00
CA LEU A 336 5.54 13.30 8.92
C LEU A 336 4.66 14.06 7.94
N PHE A 337 4.01 13.33 7.02
CA PHE A 337 3.17 13.89 5.95
C PHE A 337 1.93 14.62 6.49
N ASN A 338 1.54 15.70 5.80
CA ASN A 338 0.25 16.34 5.99
C ASN A 338 -0.78 15.66 5.08
N TYR A 339 -1.42 14.60 5.57
CA TYR A 339 -2.36 13.78 4.79
C TYR A 339 -3.62 14.54 4.37
N ASN A 340 -3.99 15.63 5.05
CA ASN A 340 -5.09 16.52 4.66
C ASN A 340 -4.66 17.63 3.66
N SER A 341 -3.40 17.67 3.21
CA SER A 341 -2.97 18.52 2.09
C SER A 341 -3.34 17.89 0.75
N HIS A 342 -3.98 18.67 -0.13
CA HIS A 342 -4.52 18.19 -1.41
C HIS A 342 -3.44 17.71 -2.39
N GLU A 343 -2.32 18.42 -2.47
CA GLU A 343 -1.19 18.01 -3.32
C GLU A 343 -0.33 16.91 -2.66
N THR A 344 -0.33 16.78 -1.32
CA THR A 344 0.24 15.59 -0.65
C THR A 344 -0.61 14.34 -0.93
N MET A 345 -1.95 14.46 -0.84
CA MET A 345 -2.88 13.40 -1.23
C MET A 345 -2.67 12.99 -2.70
N ARG A 346 -2.49 13.98 -3.61
CA ARG A 346 -2.14 13.71 -5.01
C ARG A 346 -0.80 12.99 -5.13
N PHE A 347 0.25 13.46 -4.46
CA PHE A 347 1.60 12.87 -4.49
C PHE A 347 1.58 11.40 -4.06
N LEU A 348 1.02 11.11 -2.89
CA LEU A 348 1.00 9.75 -2.32
C LEU A 348 0.09 8.79 -3.10
N LEU A 349 -1.10 9.22 -3.55
CA LEU A 349 -1.96 8.37 -4.39
C LEU A 349 -1.38 8.18 -5.80
N SER A 350 -0.70 9.19 -6.35
CA SER A 350 -0.02 9.06 -7.64
C SER A 350 1.24 8.19 -7.58
N ASN A 351 1.88 8.10 -6.42
CA ASN A 351 3.04 7.23 -6.22
C ASN A 351 2.64 5.75 -6.28
N LEU A 352 1.55 5.38 -5.59
CA LEU A 352 0.97 4.03 -5.69
C LEU A 352 0.62 3.69 -7.16
N ARG A 353 -0.10 4.58 -7.85
CA ARG A 353 -0.48 4.40 -9.26
C ARG A 353 0.74 4.27 -10.18
N PHE A 354 1.79 5.06 -9.95
CA PHE A 354 3.04 5.01 -10.69
C PHE A 354 3.72 3.63 -10.57
N TYR A 355 3.78 3.04 -9.37
CA TYR A 355 4.34 1.70 -9.19
C TYR A 355 3.46 0.58 -9.79
N MET A 356 2.12 0.74 -9.81
CA MET A 356 1.22 -0.17 -10.54
C MET A 356 1.39 -0.08 -12.08
N GLU A 357 1.57 1.12 -12.67
CA GLU A 357 1.63 1.27 -14.14
C GLU A 357 3.04 1.14 -14.74
N GLU A 358 4.05 1.84 -14.19
CA GLU A 358 5.41 1.88 -14.75
C GLU A 358 6.20 0.59 -14.45
N TYR A 359 5.94 -0.04 -13.30
CA TYR A 359 6.66 -1.22 -12.80
C TYR A 359 5.81 -2.47 -12.59
N ARG A 360 4.48 -2.39 -12.71
CA ARG A 360 3.56 -3.54 -12.58
C ARG A 360 3.77 -4.40 -11.34
N PHE A 361 3.97 -3.76 -10.19
CA PHE A 361 3.77 -4.47 -8.92
C PHE A 361 2.31 -4.95 -8.82
N ASP A 362 2.10 -6.09 -8.17
CA ASP A 362 0.78 -6.71 -7.97
C ASP A 362 0.11 -6.25 -6.65
N GLY A 363 0.66 -5.20 -6.03
CA GLY A 363 0.23 -4.70 -4.73
C GLY A 363 1.38 -4.22 -3.85
N PHE A 364 1.08 -4.02 -2.57
CA PHE A 364 1.94 -3.29 -1.64
C PHE A 364 1.90 -3.84 -0.20
N ARG A 365 3.02 -3.73 0.51
CA ARG A 365 3.01 -3.55 1.97
C ARG A 365 3.10 -2.06 2.26
N PHE A 366 2.28 -1.57 3.18
CA PHE A 366 2.40 -0.23 3.74
C PHE A 366 3.15 -0.34 5.07
N ASP A 367 4.29 0.34 5.17
CA ASP A 367 5.23 0.19 6.30
C ASP A 367 5.04 1.29 7.34
N GLY A 368 5.12 0.93 8.62
CA GLY A 368 4.88 1.83 9.74
C GLY A 368 3.42 2.28 9.89
N VAL A 369 2.43 1.45 9.54
CA VAL A 369 0.99 1.81 9.62
C VAL A 369 0.57 2.13 11.06
N THR A 370 1.16 1.51 12.09
CA THR A 370 0.95 1.94 13.50
C THR A 370 1.45 3.38 13.75
N SER A 371 2.55 3.81 13.10
CA SER A 371 3.01 5.20 13.22
C SER A 371 2.03 6.18 12.53
N MET A 372 1.42 5.77 11.41
CA MET A 372 0.40 6.55 10.72
C MET A 372 -0.89 6.72 11.53
N MET A 373 -1.41 5.64 12.11
CA MET A 373 -2.77 5.64 12.65
C MET A 373 -2.93 6.35 14.01
N TYR A 374 -1.83 6.67 14.71
CA TYR A 374 -1.87 7.24 16.05
C TYR A 374 -0.93 8.44 16.20
N LEU A 375 -1.40 9.48 16.88
CA LEU A 375 -0.64 10.71 17.19
C LEU A 375 0.54 10.48 18.17
N HIS A 376 0.59 9.33 18.83
CA HIS A 376 1.73 8.86 19.63
C HIS A 376 2.56 7.77 18.91
N HIS A 377 2.21 7.44 17.66
CA HIS A 377 2.91 6.51 16.77
C HIS A 377 3.15 5.08 17.31
N GLY A 378 2.41 4.68 18.36
CA GLY A 378 2.69 3.47 19.14
C GLY A 378 3.92 3.54 20.06
N ILE A 379 4.66 4.66 20.07
CA ILE A 379 5.88 4.82 20.87
C ILE A 379 5.54 4.83 22.36
N GLY A 380 6.12 3.89 23.12
CA GLY A 380 5.89 3.77 24.56
C GLY A 380 4.45 3.41 24.95
N TYR A 381 3.60 3.04 23.99
CA TYR A 381 2.17 2.81 24.21
C TYR A 381 1.85 1.31 24.12
N GLY A 382 1.30 0.76 25.21
CA GLY A 382 0.85 -0.64 25.25
C GLY A 382 -0.59 -0.78 24.78
N PHE A 383 -0.81 -1.59 23.74
CA PHE A 383 -2.14 -1.94 23.25
C PHE A 383 -2.64 -3.21 23.99
N SER A 384 -3.63 -3.09 24.86
CA SER A 384 -4.23 -4.23 25.57
C SER A 384 -5.27 -4.99 24.74
N GLY A 385 -5.78 -4.38 23.67
CA GLY A 385 -6.90 -4.89 22.89
C GLY A 385 -8.25 -4.25 23.25
N ASN A 386 -8.26 -3.34 24.22
CA ASN A 386 -9.44 -2.59 24.63
C ASN A 386 -9.77 -1.47 23.63
N TYR A 387 -11.01 -1.42 23.16
CA TYR A 387 -11.36 -0.75 21.89
C TYR A 387 -11.14 0.78 21.92
N HIS A 388 -11.14 1.42 23.09
CA HIS A 388 -10.85 2.85 23.23
C HIS A 388 -9.43 3.24 22.77
N GLU A 389 -8.47 2.32 22.83
CA GLU A 389 -7.09 2.48 22.33
C GLU A 389 -7.04 2.70 20.81
N TYR A 390 -8.09 2.33 20.08
CA TYR A 390 -8.14 2.28 18.61
C TYR A 390 -9.15 3.25 17.97
N PHE A 391 -9.98 3.90 18.80
CA PHE A 391 -11.09 4.76 18.38
C PHE A 391 -11.26 6.04 19.22
N GLY A 392 -10.33 6.32 20.14
CA GLY A 392 -10.28 7.58 20.89
C GLY A 392 -9.56 8.72 20.16
N ASP A 393 -9.42 9.86 20.85
CA ASP A 393 -8.89 11.12 20.29
C ASP A 393 -7.39 11.06 19.89
N THR A 394 -6.71 9.96 20.19
CA THR A 394 -5.31 9.71 19.79
C THR A 394 -5.15 9.20 18.36
N VAL A 395 -6.23 8.86 17.67
CA VAL A 395 -6.20 8.37 16.28
C VAL A 395 -5.98 9.52 15.30
N ASP A 396 -4.96 9.43 14.43
CA ASP A 396 -4.82 10.40 13.33
C ASP A 396 -5.82 10.06 12.20
N LEU A 397 -6.94 10.79 12.19
CA LEU A 397 -8.00 10.63 11.20
C LEU A 397 -7.58 11.09 9.81
N GLU A 398 -6.58 11.97 9.66
CA GLU A 398 -6.06 12.39 8.35
C GLU A 398 -5.33 11.22 7.69
N ALA A 399 -4.45 10.56 8.44
CA ALA A 399 -3.69 9.39 8.00
C ALA A 399 -4.59 8.17 7.75
N VAL A 400 -5.54 7.88 8.65
CA VAL A 400 -6.51 6.78 8.45
C VAL A 400 -7.38 7.03 7.21
N VAL A 401 -7.80 8.27 6.95
CA VAL A 401 -8.54 8.60 5.72
C VAL A 401 -7.67 8.47 4.48
N TYR A 402 -6.39 8.87 4.52
CA TYR A 402 -5.45 8.56 3.42
C TYR A 402 -5.38 7.05 3.14
N LEU A 403 -5.26 6.21 4.17
CA LEU A 403 -5.21 4.74 4.03
C LEU A 403 -6.51 4.16 3.46
N MET A 404 -7.68 4.68 3.87
CA MET A 404 -8.97 4.33 3.28
C MET A 404 -9.04 4.72 1.80
N LEU A 405 -8.59 5.92 1.44
CA LEU A 405 -8.58 6.40 0.06
C LEU A 405 -7.61 5.63 -0.83
N ALA A 406 -6.44 5.24 -0.29
CA ALA A 406 -5.45 4.42 -0.98
C ALA A 406 -6.00 3.01 -1.27
N ASN A 407 -6.62 2.36 -0.29
CA ASN A 407 -7.21 1.03 -0.48
C ASN A 407 -8.46 1.07 -1.39
N ASP A 408 -9.35 2.06 -1.26
CA ASP A 408 -10.51 2.21 -2.15
C ASP A 408 -10.08 2.49 -3.60
N MET A 409 -9.05 3.31 -3.80
CA MET A 409 -8.43 3.56 -5.11
C MET A 409 -7.87 2.27 -5.72
N LEU A 410 -7.02 1.57 -4.97
CA LEU A 410 -6.30 0.41 -5.48
C LEU A 410 -7.26 -0.71 -5.87
N HIS A 411 -8.23 -1.07 -5.03
CA HIS A 411 -9.16 -2.16 -5.34
C HIS A 411 -10.19 -1.80 -6.43
N LYS A 412 -10.51 -0.51 -6.64
CA LYS A 412 -11.37 -0.08 -7.76
C LYS A 412 -10.67 -0.09 -9.11
N LEU A 413 -9.38 0.23 -9.15
CA LEU A 413 -8.60 0.31 -10.38
C LEU A 413 -7.87 -1.00 -10.71
N TYR A 414 -7.52 -1.76 -9.68
CA TYR A 414 -6.78 -3.02 -9.74
C TYR A 414 -7.41 -4.04 -8.77
N PRO A 415 -8.54 -4.69 -9.12
CA PRO A 415 -9.24 -5.61 -8.20
C PRO A 415 -8.40 -6.81 -7.72
N GLU A 416 -7.41 -7.23 -8.52
CA GLU A 416 -6.45 -8.29 -8.20
C GLU A 416 -5.28 -7.81 -7.31
N SER A 417 -5.18 -6.52 -7.01
CA SER A 417 -4.15 -5.94 -6.13
C SER A 417 -4.20 -6.56 -4.74
N ILE A 418 -3.04 -6.65 -4.09
CA ILE A 418 -2.90 -7.10 -2.70
C ILE A 418 -2.43 -5.92 -1.84
N THR A 419 -3.09 -5.64 -0.71
CA THR A 419 -2.56 -4.67 0.27
C THR A 419 -2.35 -5.28 1.66
N ILE A 420 -1.14 -5.09 2.20
CA ILE A 420 -0.71 -5.60 3.51
C ILE A 420 -0.37 -4.41 4.41
N ALA A 421 -0.90 -4.38 5.64
CA ALA A 421 -0.51 -3.41 6.66
C ALA A 421 0.59 -3.96 7.59
N GLU A 422 1.70 -3.23 7.72
CA GLU A 422 2.60 -3.35 8.87
C GLU A 422 1.99 -2.59 10.06
N ASP A 423 1.07 -3.24 10.75
CA ASP A 423 0.49 -2.74 12.00
C ASP A 423 0.76 -3.71 13.15
N VAL A 424 1.41 -3.22 14.20
CA VAL A 424 1.64 -3.96 15.45
C VAL A 424 0.46 -3.84 16.43
N SER A 425 -0.30 -2.73 16.43
CA SER A 425 -1.38 -2.51 17.42
C SER A 425 -2.49 -3.56 17.33
N GLY A 426 -2.79 -4.03 16.12
CA GLY A 426 -3.90 -4.95 15.87
C GLY A 426 -5.23 -4.25 15.71
N MET A 427 -5.23 -3.08 15.04
CA MET A 427 -6.39 -2.23 14.91
C MET A 427 -7.64 -2.97 14.40
N PRO A 428 -8.78 -2.89 15.12
CA PRO A 428 -10.05 -3.41 14.63
C PRO A 428 -10.40 -2.79 13.28
N THR A 429 -11.04 -3.56 12.40
CA THR A 429 -11.50 -3.17 11.06
C THR A 429 -10.42 -2.72 10.05
N LEU A 430 -9.13 -2.74 10.41
CA LEU A 430 -8.00 -2.45 9.50
C LEU A 430 -8.08 -3.25 8.19
N CYS A 431 -8.28 -4.57 8.30
CA CYS A 431 -8.40 -5.49 7.17
C CYS A 431 -9.87 -5.84 6.86
N ARG A 432 -10.75 -4.83 6.80
CA ARG A 432 -12.13 -4.93 6.26
C ARG A 432 -12.32 -3.91 5.14
N PRO A 433 -13.20 -4.17 4.16
CA PRO A 433 -13.51 -3.21 3.09
C PRO A 433 -13.91 -1.83 3.59
N VAL A 434 -13.53 -0.79 2.84
CA VAL A 434 -13.84 0.61 3.18
C VAL A 434 -15.34 0.85 3.26
N THR A 435 -16.12 0.26 2.34
CA THR A 435 -17.59 0.31 2.31
C THR A 435 -18.28 -0.31 3.54
N GLU A 436 -17.61 -1.17 4.30
CA GLU A 436 -18.12 -1.66 5.58
C GLU A 436 -17.84 -0.71 6.75
N GLY A 437 -16.92 0.26 6.58
CA GLY A 437 -16.32 1.03 7.69
C GLY A 437 -14.93 0.51 8.13
N GLY A 438 -14.29 -0.31 7.30
CA GLY A 438 -12.89 -0.70 7.50
C GLY A 438 -11.89 0.28 6.87
N VAL A 439 -10.59 -0.03 7.02
CA VAL A 439 -9.50 0.76 6.40
C VAL A 439 -9.14 0.25 5.00
N GLY A 440 -9.59 -0.95 4.63
CA GLY A 440 -9.54 -1.48 3.26
C GLY A 440 -8.38 -2.42 2.93
N PHE A 441 -7.54 -2.81 3.89
CA PHE A 441 -6.45 -3.76 3.64
C PHE A 441 -6.94 -5.20 3.43
N ASP A 442 -6.24 -6.00 2.63
CA ASP A 442 -6.46 -7.46 2.60
C ASP A 442 -5.92 -8.14 3.87
N TYR A 443 -4.69 -7.79 4.25
CA TYR A 443 -3.91 -8.49 5.29
C TYR A 443 -3.22 -7.52 6.27
N ARG A 444 -2.81 -8.04 7.43
CA ARG A 444 -1.81 -7.43 8.32
C ARG A 444 -0.78 -8.47 8.75
N LEU A 445 0.42 -8.01 9.12
CA LEU A 445 1.45 -8.89 9.66
C LEU A 445 1.13 -9.37 11.09
N SER A 446 1.53 -10.60 11.42
CA SER A 446 1.35 -11.21 12.75
C SER A 446 2.58 -10.96 13.63
N MET A 447 2.84 -9.69 13.92
CA MET A 447 4.14 -9.22 14.45
C MET A 447 4.50 -9.74 15.85
N ALA A 448 3.52 -10.18 16.65
CA ALA A 448 3.76 -10.77 17.97
C ALA A 448 4.33 -12.21 17.94
N VAL A 449 4.28 -12.92 16.80
CA VAL A 449 4.77 -14.30 16.69
C VAL A 449 6.31 -14.37 16.71
N PRO A 450 7.06 -13.51 15.98
CA PRO A 450 8.51 -13.37 16.15
C PRO A 450 8.92 -13.08 17.60
N ASP A 451 8.29 -12.11 18.27
CA ASP A 451 8.63 -11.72 19.64
C ASP A 451 8.47 -12.87 20.64
N MET A 452 7.42 -13.68 20.49
CA MET A 452 7.21 -14.90 21.28
C MET A 452 8.39 -15.87 21.14
N TRP A 453 8.83 -16.16 19.92
CA TRP A 453 9.96 -17.07 19.69
C TRP A 453 11.28 -16.49 20.19
N ILE A 454 11.52 -15.19 19.99
CA ILE A 454 12.70 -14.49 20.52
C ILE A 454 12.72 -14.59 22.05
N LYS A 455 11.58 -14.38 22.71
CA LYS A 455 11.48 -14.47 24.17
C LYS A 455 11.74 -15.89 24.69
N LEU A 456 11.11 -16.90 24.09
CA LEU A 456 11.32 -18.30 24.45
C LEU A 456 12.80 -18.71 24.30
N LEU A 457 13.43 -18.40 23.15
CA LEU A 457 14.82 -18.77 22.88
C LEU A 457 15.87 -18.00 23.70
N LYS A 458 15.49 -16.90 24.36
CA LYS A 458 16.39 -16.01 25.11
C LYS A 458 16.20 -16.06 26.63
N GLU A 459 14.99 -16.32 27.10
CA GLU A 459 14.59 -16.18 28.51
C GLU A 459 14.07 -17.49 29.14
N LYS A 460 14.00 -18.58 28.37
CA LYS A 460 13.48 -19.88 28.80
C LYS A 460 14.38 -21.04 28.36
N SER A 461 14.49 -22.04 29.23
CA SER A 461 14.93 -23.38 28.86
C SER A 461 13.77 -24.19 28.24
N ASP A 462 14.07 -25.20 27.42
CA ASP A 462 13.08 -25.93 26.62
C ASP A 462 11.95 -26.57 27.45
N ASP A 463 12.24 -26.96 28.70
CA ASP A 463 11.27 -27.51 29.66
C ASP A 463 10.39 -26.46 30.35
N GLU A 464 10.71 -25.17 30.23
CA GLU A 464 9.86 -24.05 30.66
C GLU A 464 8.89 -23.54 29.58
N TRP A 465 8.84 -24.17 28.40
CA TRP A 465 8.02 -23.69 27.29
C TRP A 465 6.52 -23.95 27.51
N ASP A 466 5.77 -22.90 27.85
CA ASP A 466 4.31 -22.94 27.93
C ASP A 466 3.69 -23.12 26.53
N ILE A 467 3.36 -24.38 26.21
CA ILE A 467 2.68 -24.79 24.98
C ILE A 467 1.30 -24.11 24.84
N GLY A 468 0.60 -23.84 25.95
CA GLY A 468 -0.67 -23.11 25.96
C GLY A 468 -0.50 -21.68 25.48
N ASN A 469 0.53 -20.98 25.97
CA ASN A 469 0.89 -19.64 25.49
C ASN A 469 1.35 -19.63 24.02
N ILE A 470 2.09 -20.66 23.56
CA ILE A 470 2.47 -20.81 22.15
C ILE A 470 1.24 -20.97 21.25
N VAL A 471 0.33 -21.88 21.61
CA VAL A 471 -0.94 -22.07 20.87
C VAL A 471 -1.80 -20.81 20.93
N PHE A 472 -1.85 -20.12 22.07
CA PHE A 472 -2.56 -18.85 22.21
C PHE A 472 -2.03 -17.79 21.26
N THR A 473 -0.74 -17.43 21.29
CA THR A 473 -0.20 -16.37 20.41
C THR A 473 -0.31 -16.72 18.91
N LEU A 474 -0.16 -17.99 18.53
CA LEU A 474 -0.35 -18.42 17.14
C LEU A 474 -1.81 -18.37 16.66
N THR A 475 -2.78 -18.34 17.57
CA THR A 475 -4.23 -18.36 17.25
C THR A 475 -5.01 -17.12 17.69
N ASN A 476 -4.42 -16.25 18.50
CA ASN A 476 -4.99 -15.00 18.99
C ASN A 476 -4.99 -13.92 17.90
N ARG A 477 -5.96 -14.04 16.99
CA ARG A 477 -6.24 -13.10 15.90
C ARG A 477 -7.75 -12.86 15.82
N ARG A 478 -8.16 -11.75 15.20
CA ARG A 478 -9.59 -11.54 14.91
C ARG A 478 -10.06 -12.64 13.95
N TYR A 479 -11.28 -13.15 14.23
CA TYR A 479 -11.83 -14.45 13.80
C TYR A 479 -11.22 -15.70 14.49
N LYS A 480 -12.10 -16.53 15.08
CA LYS A 480 -11.76 -17.78 15.78
C LYS A 480 -11.02 -18.75 14.85
N THR A 481 -9.98 -19.41 15.38
CA THR A 481 -9.41 -20.60 14.74
C THR A 481 -10.28 -21.84 14.98
N ILE A 482 -10.17 -22.83 14.08
CA ILE A 482 -11.01 -24.03 14.08
C ILE A 482 -10.66 -25.00 15.22
N ALA A 483 -9.41 -24.97 15.73
CA ALA A 483 -8.93 -25.89 16.77
C ALA A 483 -9.82 -25.94 18.02
N PHE A 484 -10.24 -24.78 18.55
CA PHE A 484 -11.08 -24.73 19.75
C PHE A 484 -12.50 -25.29 19.51
N TRP A 485 -13.03 -25.13 18.29
CA TRP A 485 -14.32 -25.72 17.89
C TRP A 485 -14.27 -27.24 17.69
N LEU A 486 -13.09 -27.83 17.52
CA LEU A 486 -12.93 -29.27 17.31
C LEU A 486 -12.72 -30.05 18.61
N MET A 487 -12.10 -29.43 19.64
CA MET A 487 -11.62 -30.13 20.84
C MET A 487 -12.06 -29.51 22.18
N ASP A 488 -12.48 -28.23 22.18
CA ASP A 488 -13.02 -27.52 23.36
C ASP A 488 -12.24 -27.80 24.67
N LYS A 489 -12.93 -28.12 25.76
CA LYS A 489 -12.34 -28.39 27.09
C LYS A 489 -11.52 -29.69 27.17
N GLU A 490 -11.70 -30.63 26.25
CA GLU A 490 -10.95 -31.90 26.28
C GLU A 490 -9.48 -31.71 25.90
N MET A 491 -9.15 -30.65 25.17
CA MET A 491 -7.78 -30.22 24.89
C MET A 491 -6.92 -30.09 26.17
N TYR A 492 -7.52 -29.68 27.31
CA TYR A 492 -6.81 -29.50 28.58
C TYR A 492 -6.65 -30.79 29.41
N THR A 493 -7.13 -31.94 28.93
CA THR A 493 -7.19 -33.20 29.70
C THR A 493 -6.77 -34.44 28.90
N HIS A 494 -6.99 -34.46 27.59
CA HIS A 494 -6.83 -35.64 26.72
C HIS A 494 -5.79 -35.43 25.59
N MET A 495 -4.89 -34.46 25.74
CA MET A 495 -3.76 -34.21 24.82
C MET A 495 -2.46 -34.92 25.22
N SER A 496 -2.47 -35.74 26.28
CA SER A 496 -1.31 -36.55 26.69
C SER A 496 -1.39 -37.95 26.08
N VAL A 497 -0.26 -38.49 25.64
CA VAL A 497 -0.14 -39.91 25.23
C VAL A 497 -0.33 -40.90 26.39
N LEU A 498 -0.49 -40.39 27.62
CA LEU A 498 -0.78 -41.16 28.84
C LEU A 498 -2.25 -41.00 29.30
N THR A 499 -3.07 -40.20 28.62
CA THR A 499 -4.53 -40.14 28.83
C THR A 499 -5.29 -40.69 27.63
N GLU A 500 -6.59 -40.92 27.76
CA GLU A 500 -7.40 -41.55 26.72
C GLU A 500 -7.49 -40.65 25.47
N LEU A 501 -7.14 -41.17 24.30
CA LEU A 501 -7.35 -40.49 23.03
C LEU A 501 -8.85 -40.51 22.69
N THR A 502 -9.60 -39.53 23.19
CA THR A 502 -11.05 -39.47 22.98
C THR A 502 -11.38 -39.29 21.49
N PRO A 503 -12.57 -39.72 21.02
CA PRO A 503 -13.00 -39.48 19.63
C PRO A 503 -13.09 -38.00 19.25
N ILE A 504 -13.13 -37.09 20.23
CA ILE A 504 -13.09 -35.63 20.04
C ILE A 504 -11.64 -35.19 19.74
N ILE A 505 -10.66 -35.66 20.51
CA ILE A 505 -9.24 -35.38 20.23
C ILE A 505 -8.76 -36.07 18.95
N ASP A 506 -9.10 -37.34 18.71
CA ASP A 506 -8.70 -38.04 17.47
C ASP A 506 -9.26 -37.34 16.22
N ARG A 507 -10.56 -37.06 16.19
CA ARG A 507 -11.19 -36.27 15.11
C ARG A 507 -10.60 -34.87 15.01
N GLY A 508 -10.29 -34.23 16.13
CA GLY A 508 -9.67 -32.91 16.18
C GLY A 508 -8.28 -32.89 15.55
N LEU A 509 -7.42 -33.82 15.95
CA LEU A 509 -6.08 -34.02 15.39
C LEU A 509 -6.15 -34.43 13.91
N ALA A 510 -7.04 -35.34 13.53
CA ALA A 510 -7.22 -35.78 12.15
C ALA A 510 -7.62 -34.61 11.24
N LEU A 511 -8.64 -33.83 11.61
CA LEU A 511 -9.08 -32.66 10.83
C LEU A 511 -8.04 -31.52 10.85
N HIS A 512 -7.33 -31.29 11.95
CA HIS A 512 -6.21 -30.33 12.01
C HIS A 512 -5.02 -30.77 11.13
N LYS A 513 -4.90 -32.05 10.75
CA LYS A 513 -3.91 -32.55 9.78
C LYS A 513 -4.42 -32.59 8.34
N MET A 514 -5.70 -32.29 8.10
CA MET A 514 -6.36 -32.29 6.79
C MET A 514 -6.81 -30.89 6.31
N ILE A 515 -6.78 -29.89 7.19
CA ILE A 515 -7.08 -28.47 6.96
C ILE A 515 -5.75 -27.70 6.91
#